data_AF-A0A4Q2J8R7-F1
#
_entry.id   AF-A0A4Q2J8R7-F1
#
_cell.length_a   1.000
_cell.length_b   1.000
_cell.length_c   1.000
_cell.angle_alpha   90.00
_cell.angle_beta   90.00
_cell.angle_gamma   90.00
#
_symmetry.space_group_name_H-M   'P 1'
#
loop_
_entity.id
_entity.type
_entity.pdbx_description
1 polymer ?
#
loop_
_entity_poly.entity_id
_entity_poly.type
_entity_poly.pdbx_seq_one_letter_code
_entity_poly.pdbx_strand_id
1 'polypeptide(L)'
;MTTTSDGARRWWATLAESVSSRIWPLPVAAIIAAVIAGVLLPLLDAAVDDQLPPWLGALLFSGGTEAARAVLTTISGSLITATSLTFSLTVVALQLASNQASPRVLRQFASDGMVHLTLAIFLGTFAYALTVLRTVEDAGDRVPRIAVTVAFVLTLMSVVVLVLFLAHLASRLRVETMLRDVHRETARTIARVGADDRATAPAPERPGDARPILARRSGFV
;
A
#
# COMPACT_ATOMS: atom_id res chain seq x y z
N MET A 1 11.31 22.92 -38.92
CA MET A 1 10.28 23.30 -37.93
C MET A 1 9.55 22.04 -37.47
N THR A 2 10.21 21.10 -36.76
CA THR A 2 9.62 19.82 -36.27
C THR A 2 10.47 19.09 -35.18
N THR A 3 11.23 19.79 -34.33
CA THR A 3 12.14 19.12 -33.36
C THR A 3 11.69 19.16 -31.89
N THR A 4 10.53 19.72 -31.57
CA THR A 4 10.09 19.90 -30.18
C THR A 4 9.17 18.80 -29.63
N SER A 5 8.60 17.92 -30.46
CA SER A 5 7.65 16.89 -30.01
C SER A 5 8.28 15.61 -29.46
N ASP A 6 9.51 15.28 -29.88
CA ASP A 6 10.20 14.04 -29.46
C ASP A 6 10.89 14.18 -28.10
N GLY A 7 11.27 15.39 -27.71
CA GLY A 7 11.84 15.68 -26.39
C GLY A 7 10.84 15.42 -25.27
N ALA A 8 9.58 15.85 -25.45
CA ALA A 8 8.52 15.63 -24.48
C ALA A 8 8.22 14.14 -24.28
N ARG A 9 8.10 13.36 -25.38
CA ARG A 9 7.84 11.91 -25.30
C ARG A 9 8.98 11.15 -24.62
N ARG A 10 10.23 11.52 -24.89
CA ARG A 10 11.41 10.93 -24.22
C ARG A 10 11.52 11.31 -22.76
N TRP A 11 11.15 12.54 -22.39
CA TRP A 11 11.14 13.01 -21.00
C TRP A 11 10.02 12.35 -20.18
N TRP A 12 8.85 12.12 -20.79
CA TRP A 12 7.77 11.32 -20.19
C TRP A 12 8.15 9.84 -20.05
N ALA A 13 8.86 9.27 -21.03
CA ALA A 13 9.34 7.89 -20.96
C ALA A 13 10.42 7.72 -19.87
N THR A 14 11.38 8.64 -19.74
CA THR A 14 12.39 8.57 -18.68
C THR A 14 11.82 8.87 -17.29
N LEU A 15 10.79 9.71 -17.18
CA LEU A 15 10.01 9.85 -15.94
C LEU A 15 9.22 8.57 -15.63
N ALA A 16 8.58 7.94 -16.62
CA ALA A 16 7.86 6.67 -16.43
C ALA A 16 8.81 5.51 -16.04
N GLU A 17 10.02 5.45 -16.61
CA GLU A 17 11.03 4.43 -16.31
C GLU A 17 11.67 4.63 -14.91
N SER A 18 11.84 5.89 -14.49
CA SER A 18 12.35 6.23 -13.15
C SER A 18 11.28 6.10 -12.04
N VAL A 19 10.00 6.21 -12.41
CA VAL A 19 8.81 5.90 -11.59
C VAL A 19 8.62 4.38 -11.46
N SER A 20 8.91 3.60 -12.50
CA SER A 20 8.87 2.13 -12.48
C SER A 20 9.94 1.52 -11.55
N SER A 21 11.07 2.22 -11.38
CA SER A 21 12.21 1.75 -10.56
C SER A 21 12.24 2.30 -9.13
N ARG A 22 11.29 3.17 -8.73
CA ARG A 22 11.13 3.65 -7.35
C ARG A 22 9.67 3.61 -6.93
N ILE A 23 9.43 3.03 -5.77
CA ILE A 23 8.15 2.46 -5.33
C ILE A 23 7.16 3.54 -4.80
N TRP A 24 7.50 4.82 -4.87
CA TRP A 24 6.79 5.97 -4.27
C TRP A 24 5.84 6.83 -5.14
N PRO A 25 5.73 6.70 -6.46
CA PRO A 25 4.99 7.67 -7.27
C PRO A 25 3.47 7.44 -7.26
N LEU A 26 3.00 6.23 -6.91
CA LEU A 26 1.57 5.91 -6.92
C LEU A 26 0.76 6.71 -5.88
N PRO A 27 1.17 6.79 -4.58
CA PRO A 27 0.46 7.60 -3.60
C PRO A 27 0.53 9.10 -3.91
N VAL A 28 1.69 9.57 -4.39
CA VAL A 28 1.88 10.98 -4.75
C VAL A 28 0.99 11.37 -5.93
N ALA A 29 0.91 10.52 -6.97
CA ALA A 29 0.02 10.75 -8.10
C ALA A 29 -1.45 10.76 -7.69
N ALA A 30 -1.87 9.86 -6.80
CA ALA A 30 -3.23 9.83 -6.28
C ALA A 30 -3.57 11.08 -5.46
N ILE A 31 -2.63 11.59 -4.64
CA ILE A 31 -2.80 12.85 -3.92
C ILE A 31 -2.95 14.01 -4.91
N ILE A 32 -2.09 14.09 -5.92
CA ILE A 32 -2.17 15.15 -6.95
C ILE A 32 -3.52 15.09 -7.67
N ALA A 33 -3.96 13.90 -8.10
CA ALA A 33 -5.24 13.71 -8.76
C ALA A 33 -6.42 14.10 -7.84
N ALA A 34 -6.37 13.72 -6.57
CA ALA A 34 -7.40 14.06 -5.59
C ALA A 34 -7.44 15.56 -5.29
N VAL A 35 -6.28 16.23 -5.20
CA VAL A 35 -6.22 17.70 -5.04
C VAL A 35 -6.79 18.39 -6.27
N ILE A 36 -6.43 17.95 -7.49
CA ILE A 36 -6.98 18.49 -8.73
C ILE A 36 -8.50 18.32 -8.76
N ALA A 37 -8.99 17.12 -8.43
CA ALA A 37 -10.43 16.86 -8.35
C ALA A 37 -11.11 17.73 -7.26
N GLY A 38 -10.43 17.94 -6.12
CA GLY A 38 -10.91 18.77 -5.02
C GLY A 38 -11.03 20.24 -5.35
N VAL A 39 -10.22 20.76 -6.29
CA VAL A 39 -10.36 22.13 -6.80
C VAL A 39 -11.38 22.18 -7.93
N LEU A 40 -11.33 21.23 -8.87
CA LEU A 40 -12.14 21.26 -10.08
C LEU A 40 -13.62 20.97 -9.84
N LEU A 41 -13.94 20.04 -8.93
CA LEU A 41 -15.32 19.64 -8.66
C LEU A 41 -16.15 20.76 -8.02
N PRO A 42 -15.68 21.51 -7.01
CA PRO A 42 -16.42 22.67 -6.50
C PRO A 42 -16.62 23.78 -7.53
N LEU A 43 -15.63 24.02 -8.40
CA LEU A 43 -15.73 25.00 -9.49
C LEU A 43 -16.78 24.58 -10.53
N LEU A 44 -16.81 23.29 -10.89
CA LEU A 44 -17.82 22.71 -11.78
C LEU A 44 -19.20 22.72 -11.14
N ASP A 45 -19.30 22.40 -9.85
CA ASP A 45 -20.54 22.43 -9.10
C ASP A 45 -21.16 23.83 -9.13
N ALA A 46 -20.37 24.87 -8.84
CA ALA A 46 -20.84 26.27 -8.93
C ALA A 46 -21.33 26.68 -10.34
N ALA A 47 -20.85 26.04 -11.40
CA ALA A 47 -21.26 26.31 -12.78
C ALA A 47 -22.49 25.49 -13.22
N VAL A 48 -22.75 24.33 -12.60
CA VAL A 48 -23.75 23.34 -13.06
C VAL A 48 -24.94 23.22 -12.10
N ASP A 49 -24.82 23.67 -10.85
CA ASP A 49 -25.82 23.52 -9.78
C ASP A 49 -27.22 24.03 -10.17
N ASP A 50 -27.32 25.10 -10.97
CA ASP A 50 -28.60 25.65 -11.44
C ASP A 50 -29.26 24.84 -12.59
N GLN A 51 -28.55 23.86 -13.15
CA GLN A 51 -28.99 23.05 -14.30
C GLN A 51 -29.23 21.57 -13.96
N LEU A 52 -29.10 21.18 -12.69
CA LEU A 52 -29.20 19.77 -12.28
C LEU A 52 -30.65 19.26 -12.23
N PRO A 53 -30.92 18.02 -12.71
CA PRO A 53 -32.23 17.41 -12.61
C PRO A 53 -32.69 17.21 -11.15
N PRO A 54 -33.99 17.35 -10.83
CA PRO A 54 -34.51 17.26 -9.46
C PRO A 54 -34.21 15.94 -8.73
N TRP A 55 -34.17 14.83 -9.47
CA TRP A 55 -33.86 13.50 -8.91
C TRP A 55 -32.39 13.36 -8.48
N LEU A 56 -31.48 14.10 -9.12
CA LEU A 56 -30.07 14.16 -8.72
C LEU A 56 -29.91 14.99 -7.44
N GLY A 57 -30.64 16.12 -7.35
CA GLY A 57 -30.66 16.97 -6.17
C GLY A 57 -31.11 16.25 -4.89
N ALA A 58 -31.98 15.23 -4.99
CA ALA A 58 -32.42 14.41 -3.86
C ALA A 58 -31.36 13.40 -3.37
N LEU A 59 -30.43 13.00 -4.25
CA LEU A 59 -29.32 12.09 -3.90
C LEU A 59 -28.09 12.85 -3.38
N LEU A 60 -27.99 14.13 -3.71
CA LEU A 60 -26.91 15.02 -3.31
C LEU A 60 -27.09 15.51 -1.87
N PHE A 61 -25.98 15.90 -1.25
CA PHE A 61 -25.97 16.44 0.10
C PHE A 61 -26.96 17.61 0.25
N SER A 62 -27.96 17.44 1.12
CA SER A 62 -29.02 18.43 1.36
C SER A 62 -28.79 19.29 2.61
N GLY A 63 -27.64 19.15 3.28
CA GLY A 63 -27.30 19.91 4.48
C GLY A 63 -26.78 21.32 4.15
N GLY A 64 -26.94 22.24 5.09
CA GLY A 64 -26.38 23.60 4.99
C GLY A 64 -24.86 23.65 5.18
N THR A 65 -24.27 24.84 5.07
CA THR A 65 -22.81 25.08 5.13
C THR A 65 -22.16 24.51 6.38
N GLU A 66 -22.77 24.73 7.54
CA GLU A 66 -22.25 24.22 8.81
C GLU A 66 -22.24 22.68 8.86
N ALA A 67 -23.26 22.02 8.31
CA ALA A 67 -23.29 20.56 8.23
C ALA A 67 -22.19 20.03 7.28
N ALA A 68 -21.98 20.67 6.14
CA ALA A 68 -20.92 20.31 5.21
C ALA A 68 -19.53 20.47 5.86
N ARG A 69 -19.29 21.59 6.54
CA ARG A 69 -18.04 21.85 7.29
C ARG A 69 -17.79 20.81 8.37
N ALA A 70 -18.81 20.51 9.18
CA ALA A 70 -18.71 19.51 10.24
C ALA A 70 -18.37 18.12 9.68
N VAL A 71 -19.02 17.72 8.59
CA VAL A 71 -18.77 16.43 7.93
C VAL A 71 -17.35 16.38 7.35
N LEU A 72 -16.93 17.39 6.59
CA LEU A 72 -15.60 17.46 5.97
C LEU A 72 -14.47 17.50 7.02
N THR A 73 -14.69 18.23 8.12
CA THR A 73 -13.74 18.27 9.26
C THR A 73 -13.64 16.90 9.93
N THR A 74 -14.77 16.24 10.16
CA THR A 74 -14.81 14.89 10.76
C THR A 74 -14.12 13.86 9.86
N ILE A 75 -14.38 13.91 8.55
CA ILE A 75 -13.72 13.06 7.54
C ILE A 75 -12.21 13.29 7.60
N SER A 76 -11.75 14.54 7.53
CA SER A 76 -10.33 14.88 7.53
C SER A 76 -9.63 14.39 8.82
N GLY A 77 -10.26 14.63 9.99
CA GLY A 77 -9.77 14.16 11.28
C GLY A 77 -9.69 12.63 11.38
N SER A 78 -10.70 11.91 10.86
CA SER A 78 -10.69 10.45 10.89
C SER A 78 -9.62 9.85 9.97
N LEU A 79 -9.40 10.45 8.80
CA LEU A 79 -8.43 9.95 7.81
C LEU A 79 -6.98 10.20 8.21
N ILE A 80 -6.67 11.31 8.89
CA ILE A 80 -5.31 11.51 9.42
C ILE A 80 -4.98 10.45 10.47
N THR A 81 -5.95 10.09 11.33
CA THR A 81 -5.80 9.00 12.31
C THR A 81 -5.64 7.64 11.63
N ALA A 82 -6.49 7.32 10.65
CA ALA A 82 -6.41 6.06 9.90
C ALA A 82 -5.08 5.94 9.13
N THR A 83 -4.60 7.04 8.56
CA THR A 83 -3.30 7.12 7.88
C THR A 83 -2.14 6.87 8.85
N SER A 84 -2.15 7.51 10.02
CA SER A 84 -1.14 7.31 11.06
C SER A 84 -1.10 5.86 11.54
N LEU A 85 -2.27 5.25 11.77
CA LEU A 85 -2.39 3.84 12.13
C LEU A 85 -1.83 2.92 11.04
N THR A 86 -2.17 3.18 9.78
CA THR A 86 -1.67 2.42 8.62
C THR A 86 -0.15 2.50 8.52
N PHE A 87 0.43 3.69 8.71
CA PHE A 87 1.87 3.89 8.72
C PHE A 87 2.53 3.12 9.88
N SER A 88 1.99 3.23 11.09
CA SER A 88 2.47 2.51 12.27
C SER A 88 2.48 1.00 12.06
N LEU A 89 1.36 0.44 11.58
CA LEU A 89 1.23 -0.99 11.30
C LEU A 89 2.17 -1.46 10.18
N THR A 90 2.38 -0.62 9.16
CA THR A 90 3.34 -0.90 8.08
C THR A 90 4.77 -0.97 8.62
N VAL A 91 5.16 -0.04 9.50
CA VAL A 91 6.47 -0.05 10.15
C VAL A 91 6.65 -1.29 11.02
N VAL A 92 5.63 -1.67 11.80
CA VAL A 92 5.66 -2.90 12.61
C VAL A 92 5.82 -4.14 11.73
N ALA A 93 5.09 -4.23 10.62
CA ALA A 93 5.23 -5.32 9.67
C ALA A 93 6.65 -5.37 9.05
N LEU A 94 7.23 -4.21 8.73
CA LEU A 94 8.61 -4.13 8.23
C LEU A 94 9.63 -4.54 9.30
N GLN A 95 9.42 -4.16 10.56
CA GLN A 95 10.28 -4.57 11.67
C GLN A 95 10.24 -6.09 11.88
N LEU A 96 9.05 -6.71 11.86
CA LEU A 96 8.91 -8.17 11.96
C LEU A 96 9.61 -8.89 10.80
N ALA A 97 9.46 -8.38 9.58
CA ALA A 97 10.16 -8.90 8.40
C ALA A 97 11.69 -8.77 8.54
N SER A 98 12.18 -7.62 9.01
CA SER A 98 13.62 -7.37 9.19
C SER A 98 14.24 -8.23 10.29
N ASN A 99 13.50 -8.51 11.36
CA ASN A 99 13.97 -9.34 12.47
C ASN A 99 14.09 -10.83 12.12
N GLN A 100 13.50 -11.27 11.00
CA GLN A 100 13.40 -12.69 10.65
C GLN A 100 13.98 -13.05 9.29
N ALA A 101 14.47 -12.10 8.48
CA ALA A 101 14.87 -12.39 7.11
C ALA A 101 16.25 -11.87 6.69
N SER A 102 17.02 -12.81 6.15
CA SER A 102 18.26 -12.64 5.36
C SER A 102 18.12 -11.53 4.29
N PRO A 103 19.22 -10.89 3.82
CA PRO A 103 19.24 -9.65 3.00
C PRO A 103 18.38 -9.60 1.71
N ARG A 104 17.78 -10.71 1.28
CA ARG A 104 16.95 -10.82 0.06
C ARG A 104 15.47 -10.44 0.26
N VAL A 105 14.92 -10.55 1.47
CA VAL A 105 13.49 -10.28 1.74
C VAL A 105 13.19 -8.78 1.87
N LEU A 106 14.21 -7.98 2.21
CA LEU A 106 14.11 -6.52 2.32
C LEU A 106 13.67 -5.84 1.00
N ARG A 107 13.97 -6.46 -0.16
CA ARG A 107 13.52 -5.97 -1.47
C ARG A 107 12.05 -6.27 -1.77
N GLN A 108 11.45 -7.30 -1.16
CA GLN A 108 10.09 -7.74 -1.48
C GLN A 108 9.04 -7.02 -0.62
N PHE A 109 9.35 -6.66 0.63
CA PHE A 109 8.43 -5.90 1.51
C PHE A 109 8.29 -4.43 1.17
N ALA A 110 9.34 -3.79 0.63
CA ALA A 110 9.26 -2.42 0.15
C ALA A 110 8.26 -2.23 -1.01
N SER A 111 7.76 -3.31 -1.61
CA SER A 111 6.92 -3.33 -2.83
C SER A 111 5.46 -3.72 -2.62
N ASP A 112 4.94 -3.72 -1.39
CA ASP A 112 3.57 -4.16 -1.17
C ASP A 112 2.56 -3.14 -1.74
N GLY A 113 2.00 -3.44 -2.91
CA GLY A 113 1.04 -2.59 -3.62
C GLY A 113 -0.22 -2.29 -2.80
N MET A 114 -0.59 -3.17 -1.85
CA MET A 114 -1.77 -2.96 -1.01
C MET A 114 -1.59 -1.82 0.00
N VAL A 115 -0.39 -1.69 0.58
CA VAL A 115 -0.04 -0.58 1.48
C VAL A 115 -0.09 0.74 0.72
N HIS A 116 0.48 0.76 -0.49
CA HIS A 116 0.51 1.95 -1.33
C HIS A 116 -0.89 2.38 -1.80
N LEU A 117 -1.73 1.42 -2.20
CA LEU A 117 -3.13 1.70 -2.57
C LEU A 117 -3.90 2.29 -1.39
N THR A 118 -3.70 1.74 -0.19
CA THR A 118 -4.36 2.22 1.04
C THR A 118 -3.94 3.65 1.34
N LEU A 119 -2.63 3.93 1.33
CA LEU A 119 -2.10 5.28 1.54
C LEU A 119 -2.57 6.26 0.46
N ALA A 120 -2.55 5.85 -0.81
CA ALA A 120 -3.03 6.66 -1.93
C ALA A 120 -4.48 7.11 -1.74
N ILE A 121 -5.36 6.18 -1.34
CA ILE A 121 -6.78 6.46 -1.12
C ILE A 121 -6.99 7.32 0.13
N PHE A 122 -6.30 7.04 1.24
CA PHE A 122 -6.47 7.79 2.48
C PHE A 122 -5.96 9.22 2.36
N LEU A 123 -4.71 9.40 1.89
CA LEU A 123 -4.14 10.73 1.71
C LEU A 123 -4.86 11.49 0.59
N GLY A 124 -5.29 10.81 -0.47
CA GLY A 124 -6.10 11.40 -1.53
C GLY A 124 -7.44 11.93 -0.99
N THR A 125 -8.17 11.10 -0.24
CA THR A 125 -9.45 11.51 0.35
C THR A 125 -9.26 12.62 1.39
N PHE A 126 -8.20 12.56 2.19
CA PHE A 126 -7.86 13.59 3.16
C PHE A 126 -7.59 14.94 2.48
N ALA A 127 -6.73 14.94 1.45
CA ALA A 127 -6.41 16.15 0.69
C ALA A 127 -7.63 16.69 -0.05
N TYR A 128 -8.46 15.81 -0.61
CA TYR A 128 -9.74 16.18 -1.23
C TYR A 128 -10.66 16.87 -0.21
N ALA A 129 -10.87 16.26 0.95
CA ALA A 129 -11.73 16.80 1.99
C ALA A 129 -11.26 18.19 2.49
N LEU A 130 -9.95 18.39 2.68
CA LEU A 130 -9.39 19.70 3.03
C LEU A 130 -9.57 20.74 1.93
N THR A 131 -9.39 20.33 0.67
CA THR A 131 -9.54 21.24 -0.48
C THR A 131 -10.99 21.71 -0.61
N VAL A 132 -11.94 20.79 -0.50
CA VAL A 132 -13.37 21.11 -0.53
C VAL A 132 -13.76 21.94 0.70
N LEU A 133 -13.24 21.59 1.89
CA LEU A 133 -13.48 22.34 3.13
C LEU A 133 -13.08 23.80 2.98
N ARG A 134 -11.87 24.05 2.45
CA ARG A 134 -11.41 25.41 2.14
C ARG A 134 -12.39 26.14 1.22
N THR A 135 -12.89 25.48 0.17
CA THR A 135 -13.87 26.10 -0.73
C THR A 135 -15.18 26.44 -0.02
N VAL A 136 -15.65 25.59 0.90
CA VAL A 136 -16.87 25.87 1.70
C VAL A 136 -16.64 26.99 2.74
N GLU A 137 -15.41 27.14 3.24
CA GLU A 137 -15.03 28.28 4.08
C GLU A 137 -15.04 29.60 3.28
N ASP A 138 -14.46 29.60 2.08
CA ASP A 138 -14.35 30.78 1.22
C ASP A 138 -15.70 31.17 0.57
N ALA A 139 -16.62 30.23 0.33
CA ALA A 139 -17.88 30.45 -0.42
C ALA A 139 -19.07 30.96 0.42
N GLY A 140 -18.91 31.18 1.72
CA GLY A 140 -19.97 31.69 2.58
C GLY A 140 -21.18 30.75 2.68
N ASP A 141 -22.32 31.13 2.09
CA ASP A 141 -23.59 30.38 2.16
C ASP A 141 -23.79 29.35 1.03
N ARG A 142 -22.93 29.33 0.01
CA ARG A 142 -23.07 28.38 -1.11
C ARG A 142 -22.29 27.10 -0.84
N VAL A 143 -23.01 25.99 -0.64
CA VAL A 143 -22.41 24.67 -0.41
C VAL A 143 -22.26 23.91 -1.72
N PRO A 144 -21.05 23.47 -2.09
CA PRO A 144 -20.85 22.66 -3.28
C PRO A 144 -21.34 21.22 -3.05
N ARG A 145 -22.61 20.95 -3.38
CA ARG A 145 -23.31 19.71 -2.98
C ARG A 145 -22.72 18.46 -3.61
N ILE A 146 -22.29 18.52 -4.88
CA ILE A 146 -21.62 17.39 -5.55
C ILE A 146 -20.29 17.10 -4.88
N ALA A 147 -19.49 18.12 -4.58
CA ALA A 147 -18.17 17.93 -3.97
C ALA A 147 -18.26 17.28 -2.58
N VAL A 148 -19.22 17.72 -1.74
CA VAL A 148 -19.46 17.10 -0.43
C VAL A 148 -19.92 15.65 -0.57
N THR A 149 -20.79 15.36 -1.54
CA THR A 149 -21.28 13.99 -1.80
C THR A 149 -20.14 13.08 -2.26
N VAL A 150 -19.25 13.56 -3.13
CA VAL A 150 -18.05 12.84 -3.55
C VAL A 150 -17.11 12.58 -2.37
N ALA A 151 -16.91 13.55 -1.48
CA ALA A 151 -16.13 13.36 -0.25
C ALA A 151 -16.69 12.22 0.60
N PHE A 152 -18.02 12.13 0.72
CA PHE A 152 -18.69 11.06 1.45
C PHE A 152 -18.45 9.68 0.80
N VAL A 153 -18.58 9.58 -0.53
CA VAL A 153 -18.32 8.33 -1.27
C VAL A 153 -16.86 7.89 -1.11
N LEU A 154 -15.90 8.81 -1.24
CA LEU A 154 -14.48 8.51 -1.03
C LEU A 154 -14.19 8.06 0.42
N THR A 155 -14.92 8.63 1.39
CA THR A 155 -14.80 8.21 2.80
C THR A 155 -15.29 6.77 2.98
N LEU A 156 -16.43 6.40 2.39
CA LEU A 156 -16.93 5.03 2.44
C LEU A 156 -15.95 4.05 1.76
N MET A 157 -15.38 4.45 0.63
CA MET A 157 -14.32 3.68 -0.04
C MET A 157 -13.08 3.53 0.86
N SER A 158 -12.67 4.58 1.56
CA SER A 158 -11.58 4.52 2.54
C SER A 158 -11.85 3.51 3.65
N VAL A 159 -13.09 3.43 4.16
CA VAL A 159 -13.47 2.44 5.17
C VAL A 159 -13.31 1.01 4.64
N VAL A 160 -13.78 0.73 3.43
CA VAL A 160 -13.62 -0.60 2.80
C VAL A 160 -12.14 -0.96 2.63
N VAL A 161 -11.35 -0.02 2.13
CA VAL A 161 -9.91 -0.22 1.93
C VAL A 161 -9.18 -0.43 3.25
N LEU A 162 -9.58 0.26 4.33
CA LEU A 162 -9.04 0.03 5.68
C LEU A 162 -9.27 -1.41 6.13
N VAL A 163 -10.49 -1.94 5.97
CA VAL A 163 -10.82 -3.32 6.33
C VAL A 163 -9.99 -4.31 5.53
N LEU A 164 -9.85 -4.09 4.22
CA LEU A 164 -9.03 -4.92 3.35
C LEU A 164 -7.54 -4.86 3.74
N PHE A 165 -7.03 -3.69 4.11
CA PHE A 165 -5.66 -3.51 4.61
C PHE A 165 -5.43 -4.30 5.89
N LEU A 166 -6.36 -4.24 6.85
CA LEU A 166 -6.27 -5.00 8.10
C LEU A 166 -6.30 -6.52 7.85
N ALA A 167 -7.18 -6.98 6.95
CA ALA A 167 -7.24 -8.39 6.57
C ALA A 167 -5.93 -8.86 5.91
N HIS A 168 -5.36 -8.03 5.04
CA HIS A 168 -4.06 -8.29 4.41
C HIS A 168 -2.95 -8.39 5.47
N LEU A 169 -2.88 -7.43 6.40
CA LEU A 169 -1.90 -7.44 7.48
C LEU A 169 -2.03 -8.68 8.37
N ALA A 170 -3.25 -9.06 8.74
CA ALA A 170 -3.53 -10.23 9.56
C ALA A 170 -3.12 -11.54 8.85
N SER A 171 -3.36 -11.67 7.54
CA SER A 171 -2.95 -12.85 6.79
C SER A 171 -1.42 -13.01 6.72
N ARG A 172 -0.69 -11.90 6.53
CA ARG A 172 0.78 -11.87 6.55
C ARG A 172 1.34 -12.34 7.90
N LEU A 173 0.79 -11.83 9.01
CA LEU A 173 1.17 -12.21 10.37
C LEU A 173 0.93 -13.71 10.66
N ARG A 174 -0.20 -14.26 10.18
CA ARG A 174 -0.54 -15.68 10.35
C ARG A 174 0.41 -16.60 9.58
N VAL A 175 0.74 -16.26 8.33
CA VAL A 175 1.67 -17.05 7.48
C VAL A 175 3.06 -17.12 8.12
N GLU A 176 3.55 -16.01 8.68
CA GLU A 176 4.85 -15.96 9.34
C GLU A 176 4.90 -16.87 10.59
N THR A 177 3.83 -16.86 11.38
CA THR A 177 3.72 -17.71 12.57
C THR A 177 3.71 -19.20 12.18
N MET A 178 2.92 -19.57 11.17
CA MET A 178 2.89 -20.94 10.65
C MET A 178 4.23 -21.39 10.10
N LEU A 179 4.95 -20.55 9.36
CA LEU A 179 6.26 -20.90 8.79
C LEU A 179 7.31 -21.14 9.88
N ARG A 180 7.30 -20.34 10.95
CA ARG A 180 8.16 -20.55 12.11
C ARG A 180 7.88 -21.89 12.80
N ASP A 181 6.62 -22.27 12.89
CA ASP A 181 6.23 -23.55 13.49
C ASP A 181 6.66 -24.74 12.63
N VAL A 182 6.42 -24.70 11.32
CA VAL A 182 6.88 -25.74 10.38
C VAL A 182 8.41 -25.85 10.36
N HIS A 183 9.13 -24.73 10.39
CA HIS A 183 10.59 -24.74 10.45
C HIS A 183 11.08 -25.41 11.74
N ARG A 184 10.49 -25.09 12.89
CA ARG A 184 10.81 -25.74 14.17
C ARG A 184 10.52 -27.24 14.14
N GLU A 185 9.40 -27.64 13.57
CA GLU A 185 9.02 -29.04 13.44
C GLU A 185 9.97 -29.81 12.51
N THR A 186 10.34 -29.21 11.39
CA THR A 186 11.30 -29.79 10.45
C THR A 186 12.69 -29.90 11.08
N ALA A 187 13.16 -28.85 11.75
CA ALA A 187 14.46 -28.87 12.44
C ALA A 187 14.51 -29.92 13.55
N ARG A 188 13.43 -30.08 14.33
CA ARG A 188 13.29 -31.15 15.33
C ARG A 188 13.33 -32.53 14.68
N THR A 189 12.65 -32.70 13.55
CA THR A 189 12.62 -33.97 12.81
C THR A 189 14.00 -34.34 12.28
N ILE A 190 14.72 -33.39 11.69
CA ILE A 190 16.11 -33.57 11.24
C ILE A 190 17.02 -33.94 12.43
N ALA A 191 16.88 -33.25 13.56
CA ALA A 191 17.66 -33.57 14.76
C ALA A 191 17.36 -34.97 15.31
N ARG A 192 16.11 -35.44 15.19
CA ARG A 192 15.70 -36.80 15.60
C ARG A 192 16.28 -37.87 14.68
N VAL A 193 16.13 -37.69 13.36
CA VAL A 193 16.65 -38.63 12.36
C VAL A 193 18.19 -38.66 12.37
N GLY A 194 18.84 -37.50 12.48
CA GLY A 194 20.30 -37.41 12.60
C GLY A 194 20.86 -37.91 13.93
N ALA A 195 20.02 -38.10 14.95
CA ALA A 195 20.38 -38.77 16.20
C ALA A 195 20.24 -40.29 16.09
N ASP A 196 19.26 -40.81 15.33
CA ASP A 196 19.08 -42.25 15.09
C ASP A 196 20.13 -42.84 14.13
N ASP A 197 20.62 -42.08 13.15
CA ASP A 197 21.63 -42.55 12.17
C ASP A 197 23.08 -42.56 12.71
N ARG A 198 23.28 -42.29 14.01
CA ARG A 198 24.59 -42.40 14.69
C ARG A 198 24.62 -43.50 15.75
N ALA A 199 23.85 -44.57 15.58
CA ALA A 199 24.24 -45.86 16.12
C ALA A 199 25.47 -46.41 15.35
N THR A 200 26.61 -45.77 15.59
CA THR A 200 27.96 -46.34 15.76
C THR A 200 28.28 -47.61 14.96
N ALA A 201 28.10 -47.61 13.63
CA ALA A 201 28.86 -48.54 12.81
C ALA A 201 30.32 -48.06 12.81
N PRO A 202 31.30 -48.84 13.30
CA PRO A 202 32.70 -48.47 13.17
C PRO A 202 32.98 -48.25 11.68
N ALA A 203 33.62 -47.13 11.34
CA ALA A 203 34.02 -46.86 9.96
C ALA A 203 34.80 -48.08 9.44
N PRO A 204 34.46 -48.64 8.28
CA PRO A 204 35.17 -49.79 7.75
C PRO A 204 36.65 -49.48 7.64
N GLU A 205 37.49 -50.41 8.07
CA GLU A 205 38.93 -50.26 8.05
C GLU A 205 39.39 -50.03 6.61
N ARG A 206 40.13 -48.93 6.37
CA ARG A 206 40.54 -48.55 5.02
C ARG A 206 41.45 -49.64 4.45
N PRO A 207 41.14 -50.21 3.28
CA PRO A 207 42.05 -51.12 2.59
C PRO A 207 43.39 -50.44 2.32
N GLY A 208 44.50 -51.17 2.49
CA GLY A 208 45.87 -50.61 2.33
C GLY A 208 46.22 -50.17 0.91
N ASP A 209 45.40 -50.55 -0.08
CA ASP A 209 45.50 -50.21 -1.50
C ASP A 209 44.57 -49.07 -1.92
N ALA A 210 43.85 -48.45 -0.97
CA ALA A 210 42.95 -47.34 -1.26
C ALA A 210 43.69 -46.15 -1.88
N ARG A 211 43.24 -45.71 -3.07
CA ARG A 211 43.77 -44.52 -3.75
C ARG A 211 42.81 -43.34 -3.59
N PRO A 212 43.30 -42.16 -3.18
CA PRO A 212 42.45 -40.98 -3.08
C PRO A 212 42.04 -40.53 -4.49
N ILE A 213 40.74 -40.49 -4.76
CA ILE A 213 40.19 -39.87 -5.96
C ILE A 213 39.81 -38.43 -5.59
N LEU A 214 40.56 -37.46 -6.12
CA LEU A 214 40.30 -36.05 -5.91
C LEU A 214 39.36 -35.53 -7.01
N ALA A 215 38.24 -34.94 -6.60
CA ALA A 215 37.33 -34.25 -7.53
C ALA A 215 38.08 -33.09 -8.19
N ARG A 216 38.14 -33.08 -9.53
CA ARG A 216 38.75 -31.95 -10.27
C ARG A 216 37.81 -30.75 -10.40
N ARG A 217 36.52 -30.89 -10.08
CA ARG A 217 35.50 -29.83 -10.02
C ARG A 217 34.46 -30.14 -8.95
N SER A 218 33.76 -29.11 -8.49
CA SER A 218 32.66 -29.21 -7.52
C SER A 218 31.60 -30.20 -8.00
N GLY A 219 31.44 -31.30 -7.27
CA GLY A 219 30.54 -32.40 -7.54
C GLY A 219 30.76 -33.55 -6.55
N PHE A 220 29.95 -34.59 -6.65
CA PHE A 220 30.15 -35.82 -5.88
C PHE A 220 31.16 -36.73 -6.60
N VAL A 221 32.08 -37.34 -5.85
CA VAL A 221 33.01 -38.38 -6.32
C VAL A 221 32.41 -39.75 -6.03
#